data_AF-A0A087U7Y7-F1
#
_entry.id   AF-A0A087U7Y7-F1
#
_cell.length_a   1.000
_cell.length_b   1.000
_cell.length_c   1.000
_cell.angle_alpha   90.00
_cell.angle_beta   90.00
_cell.angle_gamma   90.00
#
_symmetry.space_group_name_H-M   'P 1'
#
loop_
_entity.id
_entity.type
_entity.pdbx_description
1 polymer ?
#
loop_
_entity_poly.entity_id
_entity_poly.type
_entity_poly.pdbx_seq_one_letter_code
_entity_poly.pdbx_strand_id
1 'polypeptide(L)'
;MNYQLIGSFSAASNVTGIITDDKAVTILLHKYGALSFWDYAAAGPYVKIDMNPIVMGQHEGLAYKDAIFLSVHKFVGGPDSPGVLVAKKFLFKNQVPCEPGGGTVFFVSRNTRRYLKDIEMREEGGTPSIIGAIRAGMAFQLKEAVGVETISKREHDICRIALRRWQNTPGLHILGNVNVARLPIFSFVIFHQKSGLYLHHNFICALLNDIFGIQTRSGCACAGPYALDLLGIEESLAEQFDALLAENSSLDRTHLRRQKEYSEREVLRPGFVRVTLPFFMSDSDVHFVLEAVAKVAEHGWKILPQYSFNPETGEWKNKTAALAFRGRKWLSSISYETGSFKVKDDSINDAAVLDNE
;
A
#
# COMPACT_ATOMS: atom_id res chain seq x y z
N MET A 1 0.59 -13.67 36.31
CA MET A 1 0.68 -14.43 35.05
C MET A 1 1.81 -13.84 34.24
N ASN A 2 2.84 -14.62 33.88
CA ASN A 2 3.85 -14.17 32.93
C ASN A 2 3.29 -14.35 31.52
N TYR A 3 2.74 -13.28 30.94
CA TYR A 3 2.36 -13.28 29.53
C TYR A 3 3.62 -13.23 28.67
N GLN A 4 3.64 -13.98 27.57
CA GLN A 4 4.68 -13.82 26.56
C GLN A 4 4.50 -12.46 25.90
N LEU A 5 5.48 -11.57 26.08
CA LEU A 5 5.50 -10.29 25.39
C LEU A 5 5.91 -10.51 23.92
N ILE A 6 5.24 -9.82 23.01
CA ILE A 6 5.53 -9.85 21.57
C ILE A 6 5.54 -8.40 21.08
N GLY A 7 6.66 -7.99 20.48
CA GLY A 7 6.77 -6.76 19.72
C GLY A 7 6.67 -7.05 18.23
N SER A 8 5.76 -6.39 17.52
CA SER A 8 5.62 -6.50 16.07
C SER A 8 5.72 -5.11 15.45
N PHE A 9 6.76 -4.89 14.63
CA PHE A 9 7.10 -3.57 14.10
C PHE A 9 7.37 -3.62 12.60
N SER A 10 7.19 -2.49 11.92
CA SER A 10 7.58 -2.36 10.51
C SER A 10 9.04 -1.94 10.39
N ALA A 11 9.78 -2.56 9.47
CA ALA A 11 11.15 -2.18 9.15
C ALA A 11 11.21 -0.82 8.43
N ALA A 12 10.15 -0.46 7.70
CA ALA A 12 9.93 0.89 7.21
C ALA A 12 8.43 1.18 7.08
N SER A 13 8.03 2.45 7.26
CA SER A 13 6.65 2.86 7.09
C SER A 13 6.22 2.84 5.62
N ASN A 14 5.05 2.25 5.33
CA ASN A 14 4.41 2.32 4.01
C ASN A 14 3.72 3.68 3.74
N VAL A 15 3.70 4.57 4.74
CA VAL A 15 3.12 5.92 4.67
C VAL A 15 4.24 6.94 4.50
N THR A 16 5.19 6.97 5.43
CA THR A 16 6.24 8.00 5.46
C THR A 16 7.57 7.51 4.89
N GLY A 17 7.71 6.22 4.59
CA GLY A 17 9.00 5.65 4.19
C GLY A 17 10.06 5.65 5.30
N ILE A 18 9.79 6.19 6.49
CA ILE A 18 10.76 6.26 7.59
C ILE A 18 11.23 4.84 7.91
N ILE A 19 12.55 4.66 7.98
CA ILE A 19 13.20 3.39 8.29
C ILE A 19 13.35 3.28 9.80
N THR A 20 12.91 2.16 10.36
CA THR A 20 13.05 1.85 11.78
C THR A 20 14.46 1.31 12.06
N ASP A 21 15.08 1.70 13.17
CA ASP A 21 16.27 1.01 13.67
C ASP A 21 15.87 -0.35 14.26
N ASP A 22 15.80 -1.33 13.37
CA ASP A 22 15.32 -2.67 13.67
C ASP A 22 16.17 -3.37 14.73
N LYS A 23 17.48 -3.13 14.71
CA LYS A 23 18.41 -3.69 15.70
C LYS A 23 18.18 -3.11 17.08
N ALA A 24 18.07 -1.78 17.21
CA ALA A 24 17.87 -1.13 18.50
C ALA A 24 16.55 -1.56 19.16
N VAL A 25 15.46 -1.60 18.39
CA VAL A 25 14.15 -2.06 18.87
C VAL A 25 14.20 -3.53 19.27
N THR A 26 14.83 -4.39 18.46
CA THR A 26 14.97 -5.83 18.75
C THR A 26 15.74 -6.08 20.04
N ILE A 27 16.89 -5.40 20.22
CA ILE A 27 17.69 -5.49 21.44
C ILE A 27 16.86 -5.07 22.66
N LEU A 28 16.06 -4.01 22.55
CA LEU A 28 15.20 -3.56 23.62
C LEU A 28 14.15 -4.62 23.97
N LEU A 29 13.46 -5.19 22.98
CA LEU A 29 12.46 -6.24 23.21
C LEU A 29 13.05 -7.45 23.95
N HIS A 30 14.22 -7.94 23.50
CA HIS A 30 14.87 -9.07 24.12
C HIS A 30 15.38 -8.80 25.53
N LYS A 31 15.80 -7.56 25.85
CA LYS A 31 16.13 -7.18 27.24
C LYS A 31 14.97 -7.35 28.21
N TYR A 32 13.72 -7.29 27.72
CA TYR A 32 12.51 -7.50 28.50
C TYR A 32 11.88 -8.89 28.29
N GLY A 33 12.58 -9.82 27.63
CA GLY A 33 12.08 -11.18 27.35
C GLY A 33 10.93 -11.24 26.34
N ALA A 34 10.73 -10.18 25.55
CA ALA A 34 9.73 -10.13 24.49
C ALA A 34 10.26 -10.75 23.20
N LEU A 35 9.37 -11.33 22.39
CA LEU A 35 9.69 -11.76 21.03
C LEU A 35 9.69 -10.58 20.07
N SER A 36 10.50 -10.64 19.02
CA SER A 36 10.70 -9.58 18.02
C SER A 36 10.29 -10.01 16.61
N PHE A 37 9.13 -9.52 16.15
CA PHE A 37 8.54 -9.79 14.85
C PHE A 37 8.62 -8.56 13.94
N TRP A 38 8.99 -8.76 12.68
CA TRP A 38 9.27 -7.65 11.76
C TRP A 38 8.53 -7.76 10.43
N ASP A 39 7.76 -6.72 10.12
CA ASP A 39 7.14 -6.48 8.82
C ASP A 39 8.14 -5.83 7.87
N TYR A 40 8.59 -6.59 6.87
CA TYR A 40 9.43 -6.13 5.78
C TYR A 40 8.65 -5.91 4.48
N ALA A 41 7.32 -5.87 4.49
CA ALA A 41 6.56 -5.69 3.27
C ALA A 41 6.93 -4.37 2.55
N ALA A 42 7.03 -3.25 3.27
CA ALA A 42 7.44 -1.97 2.65
C ALA A 42 8.95 -1.87 2.40
N ALA A 43 9.78 -2.38 3.32
CA ALA A 43 11.24 -2.21 3.28
C ALA A 43 11.97 -3.26 2.44
N GLY A 44 11.46 -4.49 2.41
CA GLY A 44 12.10 -5.67 1.87
C GLY A 44 12.64 -5.55 0.44
N PRO A 45 11.96 -4.85 -0.50
CA PRO A 45 12.49 -4.63 -1.84
C PRO A 45 13.80 -3.83 -1.86
N TYR A 46 14.07 -3.03 -0.83
CA TYR A 46 15.08 -1.98 -0.86
C TYR A 46 16.22 -2.19 0.14
N VAL A 47 15.91 -2.67 1.35
CA VAL A 47 16.89 -2.81 2.43
C VAL A 47 17.46 -4.22 2.55
N LYS A 48 18.58 -4.38 3.25
CA LYS A 48 19.08 -5.70 3.63
C LYS A 48 18.10 -6.34 4.61
N ILE A 49 17.66 -7.56 4.30
CA ILE A 49 16.85 -8.38 5.21
C ILE A 49 17.82 -9.29 5.93
N ASP A 50 17.94 -9.12 7.25
CA ASP A 50 18.86 -9.91 8.07
C ASP A 50 18.14 -10.44 9.32
N MET A 51 17.99 -11.75 9.36
CA MET A 51 17.36 -12.49 10.46
C MET A 51 18.27 -12.60 11.69
N ASN A 52 19.60 -12.51 11.50
CA ASN A 52 20.60 -12.71 12.55
C ASN A 52 21.71 -11.66 12.45
N PRO A 53 21.38 -10.35 12.55
CA PRO A 53 22.41 -9.33 12.49
C PRO A 53 23.38 -9.50 13.66
N ILE A 54 24.67 -9.45 13.35
CA ILE A 54 25.73 -9.51 14.35
C ILE A 54 25.98 -8.09 14.87
N VAL A 55 25.84 -7.91 16.18
CA VAL A 55 26.13 -6.66 16.90
C VAL A 55 27.19 -6.97 17.95
N MET A 56 28.32 -6.26 17.89
CA MET A 56 29.45 -6.48 18.80
C MET A 56 29.24 -5.74 20.13
N GLY A 57 29.75 -6.31 21.21
CA GLY A 57 29.79 -5.70 22.54
C GLY A 57 28.66 -6.14 23.47
N GLN A 58 28.25 -5.25 24.38
CA GLN A 58 27.30 -5.51 25.47
C GLN A 58 25.87 -5.93 25.05
N HIS A 59 25.56 -5.94 23.74
CA HIS A 59 24.26 -6.36 23.20
C HIS A 59 24.39 -7.54 22.22
N GLU A 60 25.54 -8.21 22.23
CA GLU A 60 25.76 -9.42 21.44
C GLU A 60 24.71 -10.50 21.77
N GLY A 61 24.22 -11.15 20.71
CA GLY A 61 23.18 -12.18 20.84
C GLY A 61 21.76 -11.66 21.08
N LEU A 62 21.52 -10.34 21.14
CA LEU A 62 20.18 -9.78 21.36
C LEU A 62 19.54 -9.15 20.13
N ALA A 63 20.24 -9.06 18.99
CA ALA A 63 19.73 -8.39 17.79
C ALA A 63 19.04 -9.31 16.77
N TYR A 64 19.01 -10.63 17.02
CA TYR A 64 18.34 -11.58 16.12
C TYR A 64 16.83 -11.31 16.06
N LYS A 65 16.18 -11.63 14.95
CA LYS A 65 14.72 -11.51 14.84
C LYS A 65 14.09 -12.87 15.09
N ASP A 66 12.92 -12.90 15.73
CA ASP A 66 12.17 -14.13 15.96
C ASP A 66 11.36 -14.52 14.73
N ALA A 67 10.78 -13.52 14.06
CA ALA A 67 10.09 -13.68 12.80
C ALA A 67 10.28 -12.45 11.89
N ILE A 68 10.36 -12.70 10.58
CA ILE A 68 10.29 -11.72 9.51
C ILE A 68 9.17 -12.15 8.57
N PHE A 69 8.32 -11.22 8.16
CA PHE A 69 7.32 -11.48 7.13
C PHE A 69 7.33 -10.37 6.08
N LEU A 70 7.06 -10.74 4.83
CA LEU A 70 7.05 -9.80 3.70
C LEU A 70 6.12 -10.29 2.58
N SER A 71 5.77 -9.35 1.69
CA SER A 71 4.99 -9.63 0.49
C SER A 71 5.86 -9.47 -0.75
N VAL A 72 6.05 -10.56 -1.49
CA VAL A 72 6.98 -10.58 -2.63
C VAL A 72 6.45 -9.74 -3.81
N HIS A 73 5.14 -9.52 -3.93
CA HIS A 73 4.57 -8.65 -4.98
C HIS A 73 5.07 -7.19 -4.95
N LYS A 74 5.75 -6.78 -3.87
CA LYS A 74 6.38 -5.45 -3.77
C LYS A 74 7.80 -5.40 -4.34
N PHE A 75 8.39 -6.55 -4.67
CA PHE A 75 9.68 -6.65 -5.33
C PHE A 75 9.49 -6.50 -6.85
N VAL A 76 10.52 -6.00 -7.53
CA VAL A 76 10.52 -5.96 -9.00
C VAL A 76 10.43 -7.39 -9.54
N GLY A 77 9.44 -7.65 -10.41
CA GLY A 77 9.15 -8.99 -10.92
C GLY A 77 8.39 -9.91 -9.94
N GLY A 78 8.05 -9.42 -8.74
CA GLY A 78 7.37 -10.19 -7.71
C GLY A 78 5.84 -10.34 -7.80
N PRO A 79 5.04 -9.58 -8.60
CA PRO A 79 3.59 -9.82 -8.69
C PRO A 79 3.24 -11.28 -8.95
N ASP A 80 2.12 -11.76 -8.39
CA ASP A 80 1.66 -13.18 -8.33
C ASP A 80 2.54 -14.15 -7.53
N SER A 81 3.55 -13.66 -6.81
CA SER A 81 4.34 -14.49 -5.89
C SER A 81 3.68 -14.58 -4.51
N PRO A 82 3.88 -15.69 -3.77
CA PRO A 82 3.38 -15.82 -2.40
C PRO A 82 4.07 -14.83 -1.44
N GLY A 83 3.50 -14.67 -0.25
CA GLY A 83 4.22 -14.05 0.88
C GLY A 83 5.32 -14.98 1.40
N VAL A 84 6.27 -14.42 2.14
CA VAL A 84 7.34 -15.19 2.78
C VAL A 84 7.33 -14.91 4.27
N LEU A 85 7.30 -15.97 5.08
CA LEU A 85 7.50 -15.94 6.52
C LEU A 85 8.80 -16.68 6.85
N VAL A 86 9.74 -15.99 7.48
CA VAL A 86 10.95 -16.58 8.05
C VAL A 86 10.83 -16.51 9.55
N ALA A 87 10.75 -17.64 10.23
CA ALA A 87 10.53 -17.69 11.66
C ALA A 87 11.43 -18.73 12.33
N LYS A 88 11.83 -18.47 13.58
CA LYS A 88 12.64 -19.41 14.35
C LYS A 88 11.85 -20.67 14.66
N LYS A 89 12.48 -21.84 14.48
CA LYS A 89 11.86 -23.16 14.71
C LYS A 89 11.20 -23.30 16.08
N PHE A 90 11.76 -22.67 17.12
CA PHE A 90 11.22 -22.74 18.47
C PHE A 90 9.84 -22.07 18.63
N LEU A 91 9.41 -21.24 17.68
CA LEU A 91 8.07 -20.64 17.67
C LEU A 91 6.99 -21.65 17.27
N PHE A 92 7.35 -22.69 16.50
CA PHE A 92 6.42 -23.68 15.95
C PHE A 92 6.14 -24.83 16.93
N LYS A 93 5.55 -24.49 18.09
CA LYS A 93 5.21 -25.47 19.14
C LYS A 93 3.87 -26.16 18.94
N ASN A 94 3.04 -25.64 18.05
CA ASN A 94 1.69 -26.16 17.81
C ASN A 94 1.74 -27.54 17.13
N GLN A 95 0.88 -28.45 17.58
CA GLN A 95 0.72 -29.76 16.95
C GLN A 95 -0.20 -29.70 15.72
N VAL A 96 -1.10 -28.72 15.68
CA VAL A 96 -2.04 -28.47 14.58
C VAL A 96 -1.56 -27.22 13.84
N PRO A 97 -1.39 -27.26 12.50
CA PRO A 97 -1.01 -26.09 11.73
C PRO A 97 -2.08 -25.01 11.75
N CYS A 98 -1.69 -23.80 11.32
CA CYS A 98 -2.61 -22.68 11.15
C CYS A 98 -3.71 -22.99 10.12
N GLU A 99 -3.33 -23.56 8.98
CA GLU A 99 -4.24 -23.96 7.91
C GLU A 99 -4.09 -25.45 7.57
N PRO A 100 -4.84 -26.34 8.25
CA PRO A 100 -4.85 -27.76 7.91
C PRO A 100 -5.42 -27.99 6.51
N GLY A 101 -4.65 -28.68 5.66
CA GLY A 101 -5.06 -29.00 4.30
C GLY A 101 -4.44 -30.29 3.79
N GLY A 102 -4.76 -30.65 2.54
CA GLY A 102 -4.01 -31.70 1.83
C GLY A 102 -2.52 -31.40 1.85
N GLY A 103 -1.68 -32.43 1.99
CA GLY A 103 -0.22 -32.25 2.09
C GLY A 103 0.31 -32.01 3.52
N THR A 104 -0.51 -31.53 4.47
CA THR A 104 -0.06 -31.23 5.85
C THR A 104 -0.09 -32.43 6.79
N VAL A 105 -0.85 -33.47 6.43
CA VAL A 105 -1.15 -34.63 7.27
C VAL A 105 -0.20 -35.78 6.99
N PHE A 106 0.36 -36.35 8.05
CA PHE A 106 1.06 -37.63 7.99
C PHE A 106 0.06 -38.80 7.87
N PHE A 107 -1.02 -38.76 8.65
CA PHE A 107 -2.04 -39.81 8.67
C PHE A 107 -3.39 -39.29 9.15
N VAL A 108 -4.47 -39.74 8.51
CA VAL A 108 -5.84 -39.39 8.86
C VAL A 108 -6.67 -40.66 8.98
N SER A 109 -7.37 -40.81 10.09
CA SER A 109 -8.44 -41.78 10.28
C SER A 109 -9.75 -41.04 10.57
N ARG A 110 -10.86 -41.78 10.72
CA ARG A 110 -12.15 -41.23 11.14
C ARG A 110 -12.05 -40.48 12.48
N ASN A 111 -11.16 -40.94 13.38
CA ASN A 111 -11.09 -40.47 14.76
C ASN A 111 -9.80 -39.72 15.09
N THR A 112 -8.77 -39.79 14.24
CA THR A 112 -7.44 -39.25 14.53
C THR A 112 -6.83 -38.57 13.32
N ARG A 113 -6.03 -37.54 13.57
CA ARG A 113 -5.20 -36.88 12.56
C ARG A 113 -3.83 -36.68 13.16
N ARG A 114 -2.78 -37.04 12.41
CA ARG A 114 -1.40 -36.77 12.74
C ARG A 114 -0.82 -35.91 11.64
N TYR A 115 -0.30 -34.75 11.99
CA TYR A 115 0.33 -33.83 11.06
C TYR A 115 1.81 -34.17 10.83
N LEU A 116 2.37 -33.64 9.74
CA LEU A 116 3.80 -33.78 9.44
C LEU A 116 4.66 -33.14 10.55
N LYS A 117 5.87 -33.66 10.71
CA LYS A 117 6.87 -33.08 11.63
C LYS A 117 7.67 -31.95 10.97
N ASP A 118 7.79 -32.00 9.65
CA ASP A 118 8.40 -30.93 8.87
C ASP A 118 7.51 -29.69 8.96
N ILE A 119 8.09 -28.57 9.44
CA ILE A 119 7.32 -27.37 9.76
C ILE A 119 6.78 -26.73 8.49
N GLU A 120 7.59 -26.62 7.44
CA GLU A 120 7.23 -25.95 6.19
C GLU A 120 6.07 -26.69 5.52
N MET A 121 6.20 -28.01 5.33
CA MET A 121 5.13 -28.83 4.76
C MET A 121 3.88 -28.89 5.65
N ARG A 122 4.03 -28.73 6.97
CA ARG A 122 2.89 -28.75 7.89
C ARG A 122 2.09 -27.45 7.82
N GLU A 123 2.75 -26.29 7.73
CA GLU A 123 2.08 -24.98 7.74
C GLU A 123 1.60 -24.55 6.34
N GLU A 124 2.01 -25.21 5.26
CA GLU A 124 1.56 -24.93 3.88
C GLU A 124 0.44 -25.89 3.43
N GLY A 125 -0.78 -25.61 3.88
CA GLY A 125 -1.96 -26.39 3.52
C GLY A 125 -2.37 -26.29 2.04
N GLY A 126 -2.53 -27.44 1.39
CA GLY A 126 -3.01 -27.53 0.02
C GLY A 126 -1.90 -27.54 -1.03
N THR A 127 -2.25 -27.23 -2.27
CA THR A 127 -1.25 -27.12 -3.35
C THR A 127 -0.54 -25.77 -3.24
N PRO A 128 0.79 -25.73 -3.01
CA PRO A 128 1.51 -24.48 -2.89
C PRO A 128 1.53 -23.73 -4.22
N SER A 129 1.79 -22.42 -4.17
CA SER A 129 1.98 -21.60 -5.37
C SER A 129 3.35 -21.90 -6.01
N ILE A 130 3.48 -23.05 -6.68
CA ILE A 130 4.76 -23.55 -7.22
C ILE A 130 5.41 -22.52 -8.16
N ILE A 131 4.65 -22.04 -9.16
CA ILE A 131 5.15 -21.03 -10.11
C ILE A 131 5.41 -19.70 -9.41
N GLY A 132 4.57 -19.32 -8.45
CA GLY A 132 4.78 -18.12 -7.65
C GLY A 132 6.04 -18.20 -6.78
N ALA A 133 6.36 -19.36 -6.22
CA ALA A 133 7.57 -19.57 -5.42
C ALA A 133 8.84 -19.50 -6.26
N ILE A 134 8.81 -20.06 -7.48
CA ILE A 134 9.92 -19.89 -8.45
C ILE A 134 10.11 -18.42 -8.79
N ARG A 135 9.00 -17.71 -9.10
CA ARG A 135 9.02 -16.27 -9.37
C ARG A 135 9.56 -15.47 -8.19
N ALA A 136 9.21 -15.85 -6.96
CA ALA A 136 9.74 -15.23 -5.76
C ALA A 136 11.27 -15.34 -5.69
N GLY A 137 11.81 -16.55 -5.91
CA GLY A 137 13.26 -16.76 -5.99
C GLY A 137 13.93 -15.86 -7.02
N MET A 138 13.34 -15.72 -8.21
CA MET A 138 13.85 -14.82 -9.26
C MET A 138 13.79 -13.34 -8.87
N ALA A 139 12.73 -12.90 -8.18
CA ALA A 139 12.62 -11.52 -7.70
C ALA A 139 13.69 -11.17 -6.66
N PHE A 140 14.02 -12.11 -5.77
CA PHE A 140 15.14 -11.97 -4.84
C PHE A 140 16.50 -11.95 -5.56
N GLN A 141 16.72 -12.85 -6.52
CA GLN A 141 17.95 -12.87 -7.34
C GLN A 141 18.14 -11.55 -8.10
N LEU A 142 17.07 -10.96 -8.65
CA LEU A 142 17.13 -9.67 -9.34
C LEU A 142 17.57 -8.56 -8.37
N LYS A 143 16.99 -8.50 -7.17
CA LYS A 143 17.39 -7.54 -6.14
C LYS A 143 18.88 -7.73 -5.75
N GLU A 144 19.32 -8.96 -5.54
CA GLU A 144 20.72 -9.27 -5.22
C GLU A 144 21.67 -8.85 -6.35
N ALA A 145 21.28 -9.05 -7.61
CA ALA A 145 22.09 -8.66 -8.77
C ALA A 145 22.27 -7.13 -8.88
N VAL A 146 21.26 -6.33 -8.48
CA VAL A 146 21.38 -4.86 -8.40
C VAL A 146 22.26 -4.44 -7.21
N GLY A 147 22.14 -5.15 -6.09
CA GLY A 147 22.88 -4.89 -4.85
C GLY A 147 22.19 -3.87 -3.94
N VAL A 148 22.11 -4.19 -2.65
CA VAL A 148 21.42 -3.37 -1.64
C VAL A 148 22.10 -2.01 -1.47
N GLU A 149 23.42 -1.96 -1.53
CA GLU A 149 24.20 -0.73 -1.41
C GLU A 149 23.92 0.23 -2.57
N THR A 150 23.81 -0.31 -3.79
CA THR A 150 23.44 0.45 -5.00
C THR A 150 22.04 1.03 -4.85
N ILE A 151 21.06 0.20 -4.43
CA ILE A 151 19.68 0.63 -4.20
C ILE A 151 19.65 1.73 -3.13
N SER A 152 20.29 1.50 -1.99
CA SER A 152 20.32 2.43 -0.86
C SER A 152 20.89 3.80 -1.24
N LYS A 153 22.02 3.82 -1.98
CA LYS A 153 22.60 5.08 -2.47
C LYS A 153 21.64 5.81 -3.40
N ARG A 154 21.04 5.10 -4.36
CA ARG A 154 20.10 5.66 -5.32
C ARG A 154 18.86 6.24 -4.64
N GLU A 155 18.28 5.52 -3.70
CA GLU A 155 17.11 5.98 -2.95
C GLU A 155 17.43 7.19 -2.07
N HIS A 156 18.60 7.21 -1.44
CA HIS A 156 19.06 8.36 -0.68
C HIS A 156 19.17 9.61 -1.55
N ASP A 157 19.72 9.47 -2.76
CA ASP A 157 19.81 10.55 -3.74
C ASP A 157 18.43 11.05 -4.17
N ILE A 158 17.48 10.14 -4.47
CA ILE A 158 16.08 10.46 -4.80
C ILE A 158 15.41 11.21 -3.64
N CYS A 159 15.56 10.73 -2.41
CA CYS A 159 14.99 11.39 -1.23
C CYS A 159 15.53 12.81 -1.06
N ARG A 160 16.84 12.99 -1.23
CA ARG A 160 17.49 14.30 -1.12
C ARG A 160 16.94 15.29 -2.14
N ILE A 161 16.84 14.90 -3.42
CA ILE A 161 16.33 15.79 -4.46
C ILE A 161 14.83 16.09 -4.31
N ALA A 162 14.03 15.10 -3.89
CA ALA A 162 12.60 15.26 -3.65
C ALA A 162 12.33 16.28 -2.53
N LEU A 163 12.97 16.08 -1.37
CA LEU A 163 12.81 16.96 -0.21
C LEU A 163 13.31 18.38 -0.52
N ARG A 164 14.46 18.52 -1.20
CA ARG A 164 14.98 19.83 -1.61
C ARG A 164 14.03 20.57 -2.55
N ARG A 165 13.40 19.87 -3.49
CA ARG A 165 12.46 20.46 -4.44
C ARG A 165 11.15 20.89 -3.78
N TRP A 166 10.62 20.06 -2.88
CA TRP A 166 9.32 20.28 -2.25
C TRP A 166 9.36 21.20 -1.03
N GLN A 167 10.50 21.31 -0.34
CA GLN A 167 10.69 22.27 0.76
C GLN A 167 10.35 23.72 0.34
N ASN A 168 10.60 24.06 -0.93
CA ASN A 168 10.38 25.40 -1.48
C ASN A 168 9.01 25.54 -2.18
N THR A 169 8.14 24.54 -2.12
CA THR A 169 6.82 24.57 -2.77
C THR A 169 5.75 25.05 -1.78
N PRO A 170 5.17 26.25 -1.96
CA PRO A 170 4.14 26.77 -1.06
C PRO A 170 2.91 25.86 -1.00
N GLY A 171 2.43 25.58 0.22
CA GLY A 171 1.24 24.78 0.46
C GLY A 171 1.44 23.26 0.36
N LEU A 172 2.59 22.77 -0.10
CA LEU A 172 2.90 21.34 -0.10
C LEU A 172 3.47 20.93 1.26
N HIS A 173 2.78 20.04 1.97
CA HIS A 173 3.22 19.53 3.27
C HIS A 173 3.49 18.03 3.18
N ILE A 174 4.76 17.65 3.29
CA ILE A 174 5.16 16.24 3.37
C ILE A 174 4.91 15.76 4.81
N LEU A 175 4.21 14.63 4.93
CA LEU A 175 3.88 14.01 6.21
C LEU A 175 5.06 13.20 6.77
N GLY A 176 5.19 13.21 8.10
CA GLY A 176 6.23 12.54 8.85
C GLY A 176 7.51 13.35 9.00
N ASN A 177 8.47 12.84 9.77
CA ASN A 177 9.75 13.49 9.98
C ASN A 177 10.60 13.41 8.69
N VAL A 178 10.93 14.56 8.12
CA VAL A 178 11.72 14.69 6.88
C VAL A 178 13.23 14.63 7.11
N ASN A 179 13.68 14.66 8.37
CA ASN A 179 15.10 14.75 8.75
C ASN A 179 15.72 13.39 9.12
N VAL A 180 14.96 12.30 8.99
CA VAL A 180 15.42 10.94 9.32
C VAL A 180 15.55 10.09 8.06
N ALA A 181 16.30 8.99 8.17
CA ALA A 181 16.46 8.05 7.07
C ALA A 181 15.10 7.50 6.62
N ARG A 182 14.85 7.56 5.30
CA ARG A 182 13.59 7.12 4.71
C ARG A 182 13.80 6.55 3.31
N LEU A 183 12.92 5.61 2.95
CA LEU A 183 12.67 5.20 1.58
C LEU A 183 11.98 6.34 0.81
N PRO A 184 12.02 6.34 -0.54
CA PRO A 184 11.40 7.38 -1.37
C PRO A 184 9.87 7.26 -1.45
N ILE A 185 9.23 7.11 -0.29
CA ILE A 185 7.78 7.02 -0.09
C ILE A 185 7.35 8.31 0.60
N PHE A 186 6.53 9.10 -0.09
CA PHE A 186 6.12 10.41 0.36
C PHE A 186 4.61 10.49 0.40
N SER A 187 4.07 10.60 1.61
CA SER A 187 2.71 11.06 1.85
C SER A 187 2.69 12.57 2.01
N PHE A 188 1.71 13.24 1.42
CA PHE A 188 1.59 14.69 1.47
C PHE A 188 0.15 15.17 1.37
N VAL A 189 -0.06 16.39 1.87
CA VAL A 189 -1.29 17.17 1.72
C VAL A 189 -0.97 18.50 1.05
N ILE A 190 -1.96 19.10 0.39
CA ILE A 190 -1.84 20.40 -0.26
C ILE A 190 -2.78 21.39 0.42
N PHE A 191 -2.21 22.43 1.01
CA PHE A 191 -2.91 23.52 1.68
C PHE A 191 -2.97 24.75 0.78
N HIS A 192 -4.18 25.21 0.47
CA HIS A 192 -4.38 26.43 -0.29
C HIS A 192 -4.33 27.64 0.65
N GLN A 193 -3.19 28.34 0.63
CA GLN A 193 -2.84 29.42 1.55
C GLN A 193 -3.88 30.55 1.62
N LYS A 194 -4.53 30.89 0.50
CA LYS A 194 -5.48 32.01 0.47
C LYS A 194 -6.83 31.67 1.09
N SER A 195 -7.31 30.44 0.92
CA SER A 195 -8.60 30.02 1.49
C SER A 195 -8.46 29.43 2.89
N GLY A 196 -7.25 29.05 3.30
CA GLY A 196 -7.04 28.34 4.57
C GLY A 196 -7.57 26.91 4.57
N LEU A 197 -7.71 26.28 3.39
CA LEU A 197 -8.32 24.95 3.23
C LEU A 197 -7.39 23.98 2.52
N TYR A 198 -7.55 22.69 2.80
CA TYR A 198 -6.85 21.63 2.09
C TYR A 198 -7.55 21.26 0.78
N LEU A 199 -6.78 20.89 -0.23
CA LEU A 199 -7.30 20.19 -1.39
C LEU A 199 -7.59 18.74 -1.02
N HIS A 200 -8.72 18.22 -1.50
CA HIS A 200 -9.12 16.85 -1.27
C HIS A 200 -8.10 15.86 -1.87
N HIS A 201 -7.65 14.85 -1.12
CA HIS A 201 -6.60 13.93 -1.55
C HIS A 201 -6.94 13.19 -2.86
N ASN A 202 -8.19 12.75 -3.04
CA ASN A 202 -8.61 12.11 -4.30
C ASN A 202 -8.63 13.09 -5.48
N PHE A 203 -8.85 14.39 -5.24
CA PHE A 203 -8.77 15.40 -6.29
C PHE A 203 -7.32 15.60 -6.75
N ILE A 204 -6.39 15.70 -5.81
CA ILE A 204 -4.95 15.79 -6.10
C ILE A 204 -4.49 14.56 -6.90
N CYS A 205 -4.92 13.35 -6.50
CA CYS A 205 -4.63 12.10 -7.22
C CYS A 205 -5.17 12.15 -8.66
N ALA A 206 -6.41 12.60 -8.85
CA ALA A 206 -7.02 12.75 -10.17
C ALA A 206 -6.24 13.73 -11.06
N LEU A 207 -5.80 14.88 -10.52
CA LEU A 207 -4.99 15.85 -11.28
C LEU A 207 -3.65 15.27 -11.73
N LEU A 208 -2.95 14.54 -10.85
CA LEU A 208 -1.68 13.90 -11.18
C LEU A 208 -1.85 12.84 -12.27
N ASN A 209 -2.94 12.08 -12.24
CA ASN A 209 -3.27 11.11 -13.27
C ASN A 209 -3.67 11.77 -14.60
N ASP A 210 -4.65 12.67 -14.57
CA ASP A 210 -5.32 13.17 -15.77
C ASP A 210 -4.45 14.15 -16.57
N ILE A 211 -3.62 14.94 -15.89
CA ILE A 211 -2.79 15.98 -16.53
C ILE A 211 -1.38 15.46 -16.83
N PHE A 212 -0.81 14.65 -15.93
CA PHE A 212 0.59 14.25 -15.99
C PHE A 212 0.79 12.75 -16.25
N GLY A 213 -0.27 11.94 -16.24
CA GLY A 213 -0.15 10.48 -16.39
C GLY A 213 0.51 9.80 -15.19
N ILE A 214 0.55 10.45 -14.02
CA ILE A 214 1.23 9.95 -12.83
C ILE A 214 0.23 9.23 -11.93
N GLN A 215 0.47 7.93 -11.72
CA GLN A 215 -0.33 7.12 -10.84
C GLN A 215 0.12 7.30 -9.38
N THR A 216 -0.76 7.87 -8.57
CA THR A 216 -0.58 7.95 -7.11
C THR A 216 -1.67 7.16 -6.40
N ARG A 217 -1.59 7.10 -5.07
CA ARG A 217 -2.64 6.54 -4.22
C ARG A 217 -3.08 7.60 -3.22
N SER A 218 -4.33 7.55 -2.81
CA SER A 218 -4.91 8.51 -1.87
C SER A 218 -5.77 7.79 -0.83
N GLY A 219 -5.93 8.40 0.35
CA GLY A 219 -6.63 7.83 1.50
C GLY A 219 -5.70 7.63 2.72
N CYS A 220 -6.01 6.65 3.57
CA CYS A 220 -5.26 6.37 4.81
C CYS A 220 -4.24 5.22 4.69
N ALA A 221 -3.99 4.70 3.49
CA ALA A 221 -2.95 3.69 3.18
C ALA A 221 -2.92 2.44 4.09
N CYS A 222 -4.09 1.98 4.57
CA CYS A 222 -4.24 0.87 5.51
C CYS A 222 -3.54 1.08 6.87
N ALA A 223 -3.24 2.33 7.23
CA ALA A 223 -2.59 2.71 8.48
C ALA A 223 -3.42 3.79 9.18
N GLY A 224 -4.70 3.50 9.42
CA GLY A 224 -5.70 4.45 9.92
C GLY A 224 -5.22 5.31 11.10
N PRO A 225 -4.85 4.71 12.25
CA PRO A 225 -4.39 5.48 13.41
C PRO A 225 -3.19 6.38 13.12
N TYR A 226 -2.15 5.84 12.48
CA TYR A 226 -0.96 6.63 12.13
C TYR A 226 -1.27 7.74 11.12
N ALA A 227 -2.23 7.52 10.22
CA ALA A 227 -2.71 8.56 9.31
C ALA A 227 -3.39 9.71 10.06
N LEU A 228 -4.20 9.41 11.08
CA LEU A 228 -4.82 10.42 11.93
C LEU A 228 -3.78 11.23 12.70
N ASP A 229 -2.79 10.56 13.31
CA ASP A 229 -1.67 11.22 14.00
C ASP A 229 -0.92 12.20 13.07
N LEU A 230 -0.61 11.76 11.85
CA LEU A 230 0.09 12.57 10.86
C LEU A 230 -0.74 13.75 10.35
N LEU A 231 -2.07 13.62 10.35
CA LEU A 231 -3.00 14.69 9.97
C LEU A 231 -3.33 15.61 11.16
N GLY A 232 -2.86 15.30 12.37
CA GLY A 232 -3.20 16.04 13.59
C GLY A 232 -4.67 15.88 13.99
N ILE A 233 -5.29 14.75 13.65
CA ILE A 233 -6.68 14.44 13.98
C ILE A 233 -6.68 13.65 15.30
N GLU A 234 -7.19 14.28 16.36
CA GLU A 234 -7.40 13.64 17.65
C GLU A 234 -8.60 12.67 17.61
N GLU A 235 -8.65 11.73 18.56
CA GLU A 235 -9.69 10.69 18.62
C GLU A 235 -11.11 11.28 18.64
N SER A 236 -11.32 12.37 19.39
CA SER A 236 -12.62 13.05 19.46
C SER A 236 -13.09 13.62 18.11
N LEU A 237 -12.16 14.03 17.25
CA LEU A 237 -12.45 14.50 15.90
C LEU A 237 -12.60 13.31 14.93
N ALA A 238 -11.83 12.24 15.12
CA ALA A 238 -11.98 11.01 14.37
C ALA A 238 -13.38 10.39 14.57
N GLU A 239 -13.89 10.36 15.81
CA GLU A 239 -15.26 9.93 16.13
C GLU A 239 -16.31 10.80 15.43
N GLN A 240 -16.09 12.12 15.35
CA GLN A 240 -16.97 13.02 14.60
C GLN A 240 -16.94 12.71 13.10
N PHE A 241 -15.76 12.47 12.51
CA PHE A 241 -15.67 12.02 11.12
C PHE A 241 -16.40 10.70 10.90
N ASP A 242 -16.23 9.72 11.79
CA ASP A 242 -16.92 8.44 11.70
C ASP A 242 -18.44 8.64 11.76
N ALA A 243 -18.95 9.42 12.70
CA ALA A 243 -20.38 9.73 12.81
C ALA A 243 -20.96 10.43 11.57
N LEU A 244 -20.17 11.29 10.90
CA LEU A 244 -20.59 11.98 9.68
C LEU A 244 -20.52 11.07 8.44
N LEU A 245 -19.57 10.13 8.42
CA LEU A 245 -19.36 9.18 7.34
C LEU A 245 -20.22 7.93 7.49
N ALA A 246 -20.73 7.66 8.70
CA ALA A 246 -21.62 6.55 8.98
C ALA A 246 -22.86 6.62 8.09
N GLU A 247 -23.05 5.56 7.33
CA GLU A 247 -24.25 5.36 6.52
C GLU A 247 -25.41 4.91 7.42
N ASN A 248 -26.63 4.88 6.86
CA ASN A 248 -27.80 4.42 7.61
C ASN A 248 -27.56 3.01 8.18
N SER A 249 -27.73 2.85 9.49
CA SER A 249 -27.50 1.60 10.22
C SER A 249 -28.41 0.44 9.78
N SER A 250 -29.42 0.70 8.95
CA SER A 250 -30.31 -0.31 8.35
C SER A 250 -29.74 -1.00 7.10
N LEU A 251 -28.58 -0.57 6.59
CA LEU A 251 -27.96 -1.13 5.39
C LEU A 251 -27.10 -2.36 5.72
N ASP A 252 -27.42 -3.48 5.08
CA ASP A 252 -26.78 -4.78 5.29
C ASP A 252 -25.46 -4.88 4.50
N ARG A 253 -24.34 -4.84 5.22
CA ARG A 253 -22.99 -4.93 4.65
C ARG A 253 -22.55 -6.34 4.23
N THR A 254 -23.40 -7.36 4.37
CA THR A 254 -23.03 -8.74 4.00
C THR A 254 -22.91 -8.97 2.49
N HIS A 255 -23.45 -8.07 1.67
CA HIS A 255 -23.34 -8.13 0.22
C HIS A 255 -22.66 -6.88 -0.33
N LEU A 256 -21.67 -7.08 -1.22
CA LEU A 256 -20.93 -6.04 -1.94
C LEU A 256 -21.87 -4.89 -2.35
N ARG A 257 -21.58 -3.67 -1.86
CA ARG A 257 -22.22 -2.37 -2.13
C ARG A 257 -23.37 -2.44 -3.13
N ARG A 258 -24.63 -2.41 -2.66
CA ARG A 258 -25.76 -2.18 -3.56
C ARG A 258 -25.77 -0.71 -4.00
N GLN A 259 -26.36 -0.46 -5.16
CA GLN A 259 -26.53 0.90 -5.69
C GLN A 259 -27.24 1.79 -4.65
N LYS A 260 -26.67 2.97 -4.33
CA LYS A 260 -27.14 3.93 -3.30
C LYS A 260 -26.85 3.59 -1.84
N GLU A 261 -26.00 2.61 -1.55
CA GLU A 261 -25.45 2.37 -0.20
C GLU A 261 -24.09 3.06 -0.04
N TYR A 262 -24.12 4.40 0.05
CA TYR A 262 -22.92 5.22 0.23
C TYR A 262 -23.19 6.46 1.08
N SER A 263 -22.18 6.96 1.77
CA SER A 263 -22.26 8.23 2.49
C SER A 263 -22.28 9.42 1.51
N GLU A 264 -23.32 10.26 1.56
CA GLU A 264 -23.35 11.54 0.83
C GLU A 264 -22.20 12.48 1.25
N ARG A 265 -21.61 12.22 2.43
CA ARG A 265 -20.53 13.00 3.03
C ARG A 265 -19.16 12.37 2.80
N GLU A 266 -19.01 11.43 1.87
CA GLU A 266 -17.75 10.75 1.57
C GLU A 266 -16.59 11.73 1.28
N VAL A 267 -16.89 12.94 0.78
CA VAL A 267 -15.91 14.02 0.57
C VAL A 267 -15.21 14.48 1.85
N LEU A 268 -15.76 14.17 3.04
CA LEU A 268 -15.17 14.51 4.33
C LEU A 268 -14.15 13.47 4.80
N ARG A 269 -14.00 12.33 4.10
CA ARG A 269 -13.09 11.28 4.52
C ARG A 269 -11.65 11.84 4.60
N PRO A 270 -11.00 11.77 5.78
CA PRO A 270 -9.64 12.26 5.91
C PRO A 270 -8.66 11.36 5.16
N GLY A 271 -7.60 11.98 4.62
CA GLY A 271 -6.56 11.25 3.91
C GLY A 271 -5.50 12.17 3.30
N PHE A 272 -4.51 11.54 2.69
CA PHE A 272 -3.39 12.20 2.02
C PHE A 272 -3.15 11.56 0.66
N VAL A 273 -2.29 12.17 -0.15
CA VAL A 273 -1.75 11.53 -1.37
C VAL A 273 -0.42 10.90 -1.04
N ARG A 274 -0.16 9.70 -1.57
CA ARG A 274 1.11 9.00 -1.47
C ARG A 274 1.69 8.75 -2.86
N VAL A 275 2.95 9.12 -3.02
CA VAL A 275 3.79 8.78 -4.18
C VAL A 275 5.00 7.97 -3.72
N THR A 276 5.44 7.03 -4.55
CA THR A 276 6.65 6.24 -4.31
C THR A 276 7.53 6.32 -5.55
N LEU A 277 8.80 6.67 -5.35
CA LEU A 277 9.78 6.85 -6.43
C LEU A 277 10.78 5.68 -6.40
N PRO A 278 10.59 4.63 -7.20
CA PRO A 278 11.43 3.44 -7.14
C PRO A 278 12.86 3.72 -7.63
N PHE A 279 13.83 2.99 -7.09
CA PHE A 279 15.26 3.17 -7.42
C PHE A 279 15.58 3.00 -8.92
N PHE A 280 14.80 2.21 -9.66
CA PHE A 280 14.98 1.95 -11.09
C PHE A 280 14.36 3.04 -11.99
N MET A 281 13.76 4.08 -11.41
CA MET A 281 13.24 5.23 -12.16
C MET A 281 14.40 6.10 -12.67
N SER A 282 14.29 6.58 -13.91
CA SER A 282 15.28 7.47 -14.52
C SER A 282 15.28 8.85 -13.83
N ASP A 283 16.39 9.60 -13.93
CA ASP A 283 16.45 10.96 -13.36
C ASP A 283 15.42 11.91 -13.98
N SER A 284 15.16 11.77 -15.28
CA SER A 284 14.14 12.58 -15.97
C SER A 284 12.74 12.27 -15.45
N ASP A 285 12.42 11.01 -15.21
CA ASP A 285 11.10 10.62 -14.69
C ASP A 285 10.94 11.07 -13.24
N VAL A 286 11.99 10.93 -12.41
CA VAL A 286 11.98 11.47 -11.05
C VAL A 286 11.71 12.97 -11.08
N HIS A 287 12.48 13.74 -11.86
CA HIS A 287 12.27 15.18 -11.97
C HIS A 287 10.87 15.55 -12.48
N PHE A 288 10.38 14.82 -13.49
CA PHE A 288 9.02 15.02 -14.01
C PHE A 288 7.96 14.85 -12.90
N VAL A 289 8.06 13.79 -12.09
CA VAL A 289 7.12 13.57 -10.98
C VAL A 289 7.24 14.67 -9.91
N LEU A 290 8.46 15.07 -9.55
CA LEU A 290 8.69 16.12 -8.55
C LEU A 290 8.07 17.46 -9.00
N GLU A 291 8.29 17.85 -10.26
CA GLU A 291 7.72 19.06 -10.85
C GLU A 291 6.19 18.98 -10.97
N ALA A 292 5.64 17.84 -11.38
CA ALA A 292 4.20 17.66 -11.48
C ALA A 292 3.51 17.83 -10.11
N VAL A 293 4.05 17.22 -9.05
CA VAL A 293 3.55 17.40 -7.67
C VAL A 293 3.60 18.87 -7.25
N ALA A 294 4.71 19.56 -7.54
CA ALA A 294 4.84 20.97 -7.22
C ALA A 294 3.85 21.85 -8.00
N LYS A 295 3.63 21.58 -9.29
CA LYS A 295 2.64 22.29 -10.11
C LYS A 295 1.21 22.06 -9.62
N VAL A 296 0.88 20.84 -9.21
CA VAL A 296 -0.43 20.55 -8.60
C VAL A 296 -0.58 21.29 -7.27
N ALA A 297 0.46 21.38 -6.44
CA ALA A 297 0.43 22.16 -5.21
C ALA A 297 0.21 23.67 -5.46
N GLU A 298 0.94 24.24 -6.41
CA GLU A 298 0.90 25.68 -6.72
C GLU A 298 -0.39 26.11 -7.45
N HIS A 299 -0.92 25.25 -8.33
CA HIS A 299 -1.93 25.64 -9.31
C HIS A 299 -3.12 24.69 -9.43
N GLY A 300 -3.09 23.50 -8.83
CA GLY A 300 -4.13 22.48 -8.99
C GLY A 300 -5.53 22.96 -8.61
N TRP A 301 -5.63 23.80 -7.57
CA TRP A 301 -6.88 24.41 -7.12
C TRP A 301 -7.61 25.21 -8.21
N LYS A 302 -6.88 25.80 -9.18
CA LYS A 302 -7.47 26.59 -10.28
C LYS A 302 -8.34 25.75 -11.21
N ILE A 303 -8.08 24.44 -11.27
CA ILE A 303 -8.76 23.50 -12.16
C ILE A 303 -9.93 22.82 -11.46
N LEU A 304 -10.11 23.02 -10.15
CA LEU A 304 -11.20 22.45 -9.37
C LEU A 304 -12.60 22.62 -10.02
N PRO A 305 -12.96 23.77 -10.62
CA PRO A 305 -14.26 23.93 -11.29
C PRO A 305 -14.51 22.98 -12.46
N GLN A 306 -13.46 22.37 -13.02
CA GLN A 306 -13.53 21.42 -14.12
C GLN A 306 -13.78 19.98 -13.68
N TYR A 307 -13.84 19.72 -12.37
CA TYR A 307 -14.06 18.38 -11.83
C TYR A 307 -15.37 18.29 -11.06
N SER A 308 -15.94 17.08 -11.02
CA SER A 308 -17.05 16.70 -10.15
C SER A 308 -16.62 15.56 -9.24
N PHE A 309 -17.14 15.56 -8.02
CA PHE A 309 -16.96 14.48 -7.05
C PHE A 309 -18.11 13.49 -7.13
N ASN A 310 -17.81 12.20 -7.16
CA ASN A 310 -18.80 11.14 -7.02
C ASN A 310 -18.79 10.62 -5.56
N PRO A 311 -19.84 10.89 -4.75
CA PRO A 311 -19.90 10.42 -3.37
C PRO A 311 -20.02 8.89 -3.22
N GLU A 312 -20.48 8.17 -4.26
CA GLU A 312 -20.57 6.70 -4.21
C GLU A 312 -19.20 6.02 -4.26
N THR A 313 -18.31 6.57 -5.07
CA THR A 313 -16.98 5.98 -5.33
C THR A 313 -15.85 6.74 -4.65
N GLY A 314 -16.10 7.97 -4.20
CA GLY A 314 -15.07 8.91 -3.74
C GLY A 314 -14.20 9.48 -4.87
N GLU A 315 -14.53 9.19 -6.13
CA GLU A 315 -13.72 9.59 -7.29
C GLU A 315 -13.97 11.04 -7.68
N TRP A 316 -12.92 11.72 -8.12
CA TRP A 316 -13.01 13.00 -8.81
C TRP A 316 -12.86 12.76 -10.32
N LYS A 317 -13.80 13.27 -11.12
CA LYS A 317 -13.79 13.12 -12.58
C LYS A 317 -13.83 14.47 -13.24
N ASN A 318 -13.03 14.65 -14.29
CA ASN A 318 -13.14 15.83 -15.12
C ASN A 318 -14.51 15.84 -15.84
N LYS A 319 -15.23 16.96 -15.79
CA LYS A 319 -16.57 17.12 -16.35
C LYS A 319 -16.64 16.87 -17.86
N THR A 320 -15.53 17.08 -18.57
CA THR A 320 -15.43 16.86 -20.02
C THR A 320 -14.81 15.52 -20.40
N ALA A 321 -14.20 14.78 -19.46
CA ALA A 321 -13.57 13.49 -19.78
C ALA A 321 -14.57 12.43 -20.27
N ALA A 322 -15.85 12.50 -19.85
CA ALA A 322 -16.91 11.65 -20.39
C ALA A 322 -17.11 11.84 -21.91
N LEU A 323 -16.78 13.02 -22.45
CA LEU A 323 -16.89 13.33 -23.88
C LEU A 323 -15.69 12.81 -24.69
N ALA A 324 -14.54 12.55 -24.06
CA ALA A 324 -13.29 12.21 -24.75
C ALA A 324 -13.18 10.72 -25.14
N PHE A 325 -13.99 9.83 -24.55
CA PHE A 325 -13.85 8.37 -24.71
C PHE A 325 -15.06 7.70 -25.38
N ARG A 326 -15.70 8.37 -26.36
CA ARG A 326 -16.86 7.84 -27.12
C ARG A 326 -16.64 6.50 -27.85
N GLY A 327 -15.43 5.92 -27.81
CA GLY A 327 -15.10 4.60 -28.39
C GLY A 327 -14.46 3.60 -27.43
N ARG A 328 -14.52 3.81 -26.11
CA ARG A 328 -13.90 2.88 -25.13
C ARG A 328 -14.71 1.59 -25.03
N LYS A 329 -14.11 0.49 -25.47
CA LYS A 329 -14.64 -0.88 -25.37
C LYS A 329 -14.28 -1.46 -23.99
N TRP A 330 -15.25 -1.97 -23.26
CA TRP A 330 -15.03 -2.63 -21.97
C TRP A 330 -14.92 -4.14 -22.17
N LEU A 331 -14.29 -4.86 -21.23
CA LEU A 331 -14.31 -6.33 -21.24
C LEU A 331 -15.75 -6.87 -21.19
N SER A 332 -16.66 -6.15 -20.50
CA SER A 332 -18.10 -6.44 -20.52
C SER A 332 -18.77 -6.21 -21.87
N SER A 333 -18.16 -5.43 -22.77
CA SER A 333 -18.63 -5.25 -24.14
C SER A 333 -18.29 -6.45 -25.03
N ILE A 334 -17.50 -7.42 -24.54
CA ILE A 334 -17.13 -8.63 -25.28
C ILE A 334 -18.11 -9.76 -24.93
N SER A 335 -18.77 -10.31 -25.94
CA SER A 335 -19.65 -11.49 -25.79
C SER A 335 -19.05 -12.70 -26.51
N TYR A 336 -19.21 -13.86 -25.87
CA TYR A 336 -18.87 -15.18 -26.41
C TYR A 336 -20.12 -16.05 -26.64
N GLU A 337 -21.32 -15.48 -26.60
CA GLU A 337 -22.60 -16.22 -26.75
C GLU A 337 -22.67 -17.03 -28.05
N THR A 338 -21.92 -16.64 -29.09
CA THR A 338 -21.88 -17.31 -30.38
C THR A 338 -20.64 -18.18 -30.60
N GLY A 339 -19.84 -18.43 -29.56
CA GLY A 339 -18.58 -19.19 -29.66
C GLY A 339 -17.47 -18.46 -30.43
N SER A 340 -17.66 -17.18 -30.75
CA SER A 340 -16.69 -16.31 -31.42
C SER A 340 -16.57 -14.98 -30.69
N PHE A 341 -15.40 -14.35 -30.75
CA PHE A 341 -15.13 -13.06 -30.13
C PHE A 341 -15.94 -11.95 -30.83
N LYS A 342 -16.96 -11.42 -30.17
CA LYS A 342 -17.75 -10.28 -30.69
C LYS A 342 -17.75 -9.13 -29.69
N VAL A 343 -17.51 -7.91 -30.18
CA VAL A 343 -17.66 -6.69 -29.38
C VAL A 343 -19.02 -6.07 -29.69
N LYS A 344 -19.85 -5.86 -28.66
CA LYS A 344 -21.07 -5.05 -28.76
C LYS A 344 -20.67 -3.58 -28.97
N ASP A 345 -21.07 -3.00 -30.09
CA ASP A 345 -20.77 -1.61 -30.43
C ASP A 345 -21.99 -0.75 -30.06
N ASP A 346 -21.99 -0.18 -28.85
CA ASP A 346 -23.07 0.68 -28.36
C ASP A 346 -22.98 2.12 -28.92
N SER A 347 -22.06 2.39 -29.86
CA SER A 347 -21.72 3.74 -30.32
C SER A 347 -22.70 4.37 -31.33
N ILE A 348 -23.82 3.70 -31.69
CA ILE A 348 -24.71 4.14 -32.78
C ILE A 348 -26.10 4.64 -32.31
N ASN A 349 -26.55 4.39 -31.08
CA ASN A 349 -27.96 4.60 -30.73
C ASN A 349 -28.37 5.97 -30.15
N ASP A 350 -27.45 6.89 -29.84
CA ASP A 350 -27.81 8.17 -29.20
C ASP A 350 -27.87 9.37 -30.16
N ALA A 351 -27.77 9.17 -31.47
CA ALA A 351 -27.87 10.24 -32.47
C ALA A 351 -29.32 10.52 -32.96
N ALA A 352 -30.34 9.90 -32.36
CA ALA A 352 -31.72 9.96 -32.88
C ALA A 352 -32.76 10.57 -31.92
N VAL A 353 -32.36 11.30 -30.87
CA VAL A 353 -33.31 11.99 -29.97
C VAL A 353 -32.89 13.45 -29.72
N LEU A 354 -32.66 14.19 -30.80
CA LEU A 354 -32.68 15.66 -30.83
C LEU A 354 -33.11 16.08 -32.24
N ASP A 355 -34.35 15.76 -32.59
CA ASP A 355 -35.14 16.42 -33.63
C ASP A 355 -36.54 15.78 -33.61
N ASN A 356 -37.43 16.36 -32.80
CA ASN A 356 -38.85 16.61 -33.11
C ASN A 356 -39.60 17.07 -31.86
N GLU A 357 -40.15 18.29 -31.98
CA GLU A 357 -41.10 19.05 -31.14
C GLU A 357 -40.59 19.76 -29.87
#